data_AF-A0A2C4PYS6-F1
#
_entry.id   AF-A0A2C4PYS6-F1
#
_cell.length_a   1.000
_cell.length_b   1.000
_cell.length_c   1.000
_cell.angle_alpha   90.00
_cell.angle_beta   90.00
_cell.angle_gamma   90.00
#
_symmetry.space_group_name_H-M   'P 1'
#
loop_
_entity.id
_entity.type
_entity.pdbx_description
1 polymer ?
#
loop_
_entity_poly.entity_id
_entity_poly.type
_entity_poly.pdbx_seq_one_letter_code
_entity_poly.pdbx_strand_id
1 'polypeptide(L)'
;MKVNKKQVIKLLETIGLFMELKGANPFKISAFRKAAAALESDDRSLSEIEDFTKIPGIGKGTAAVIQEYIESGTSEVLQELEKEVPSSLLPLLKLPGLGGKKVAKLYKELGVVDMESLKAVCEENKVQALAGFGKKTEEKILEAIDQVGSRPERLPIAMVLPIAGEIEEKLSNIAEVIRFSRAGSLRRVRETVKDLDFIIATSEPATVREHLLQFDNMIEVIASGDTKVSVRLQYEYDISIDFRLVKPEEFITTLHHFTGSKDHNVKMRQIAKDRGEKISEYGVENLETGEVRTFETEEEFFSHFGLPFIPPEVREDGKEIELIKEYPNLIQFSDIQGDLHMHTTWSDGAFSIEEMVQACRARGYKFMAITDHSQYLKVANGLTKERLREQAKEIERMNEKYPDITILRGIEMDILPDATLDFDDEVLAELDYVIGAIHSSFSQERETIMKRLRAALENKHVTMIAHPTGRLLGRREGYDVDTDLLIELAKETNTVLELNANPNRLDLSAKLLKQAQDAGVKVAINTDAHTLEMLEDMETGVAVARKGWIQKDNVINTWDIERLLDYIKRNK
;
A
#
# COMPACT_ATOMS: atom_id res chain seq x y z
N MET A 1 -3.97 2.94 21.42
CA MET A 1 -2.71 2.29 21.88
C MET A 1 -1.62 2.61 20.88
N LYS A 2 -0.34 2.68 21.29
CA LYS A 2 0.78 2.78 20.33
C LYS A 2 1.05 1.46 19.58
N VAL A 3 0.57 0.34 20.13
CA VAL A 3 0.75 -1.01 19.60
C VAL A 3 -0.61 -1.64 19.27
N ASN A 4 -0.73 -2.27 18.11
CA ASN A 4 -1.90 -3.02 17.68
C ASN A 4 -1.64 -4.54 17.70
N LYS A 5 -2.72 -5.32 17.52
CA LYS A 5 -2.68 -6.79 17.63
C LYS A 5 -1.67 -7.43 16.67
N LYS A 6 -1.63 -6.97 15.43
CA LYS A 6 -0.74 -7.51 14.39
C LYS A 6 0.74 -7.24 14.70
N GLN A 7 1.05 -6.10 15.32
CA GLN A 7 2.41 -5.81 15.79
C GLN A 7 2.84 -6.77 16.91
N VAL A 8 1.96 -7.11 17.85
CA VAL A 8 2.25 -8.13 18.89
C VAL A 8 2.49 -9.51 18.27
N ILE A 9 1.65 -9.90 17.30
CA ILE A 9 1.79 -11.20 16.61
C ILE A 9 3.14 -11.25 15.87
N LYS A 10 3.46 -10.20 15.12
CA LYS A 10 4.75 -10.06 14.43
C LYS A 10 5.93 -10.09 15.40
N LEU A 11 5.81 -9.46 16.57
CA LEU A 11 6.83 -9.54 17.62
C LEU A 11 7.06 -11.00 18.05
N LEU A 12 6.00 -11.73 18.39
CA LEU A 12 6.08 -13.12 18.85
C LEU A 12 6.69 -14.03 17.77
N GLU A 13 6.30 -13.84 16.52
CA GLU A 13 6.89 -14.54 15.37
C GLU A 13 8.37 -14.21 15.19
N THR A 14 8.73 -12.93 15.34
CA THR A 14 10.11 -12.45 15.24
C THR A 14 10.97 -13.07 16.35
N ILE A 15 10.49 -13.08 17.59
CA ILE A 15 11.17 -13.76 18.69
C ILE A 15 11.34 -15.25 18.38
N GLY A 16 10.28 -15.92 17.89
CA GLY A 16 10.35 -17.32 17.48
C GLY A 16 11.38 -17.58 16.38
N LEU A 17 11.49 -16.67 15.40
CA LEU A 17 12.47 -16.69 14.32
C LEU A 17 13.90 -16.51 14.85
N PHE A 18 14.16 -15.50 15.68
CA PHE A 18 15.48 -15.28 16.26
C PHE A 18 15.92 -16.43 17.17
N MET A 19 15.00 -16.99 17.96
CA MET A 19 15.25 -18.21 18.73
C MET A 19 15.61 -19.39 17.83
N GLU A 20 14.97 -19.51 16.67
CA GLU A 20 15.28 -20.55 15.68
C GLU A 20 16.67 -20.34 15.05
N LEU A 21 17.04 -19.11 14.68
CA LEU A 21 18.37 -18.76 14.17
C LEU A 21 19.48 -19.04 15.19
N LYS A 22 19.23 -18.73 16.47
CA LYS A 22 20.14 -19.06 17.59
C LYS A 22 20.28 -20.57 17.85
N GLY A 23 19.35 -21.38 17.33
CA GLY A 23 19.28 -22.81 17.65
C GLY A 23 18.80 -23.08 19.08
N ALA A 24 17.91 -22.23 19.61
CA ALA A 24 17.33 -22.38 20.94
C ALA A 24 16.43 -23.62 21.06
N ASN A 25 15.94 -23.86 22.28
CA ASN A 25 15.10 -25.03 22.58
C ASN A 25 13.81 -25.05 21.71
N PRO A 26 13.53 -26.15 20.97
CA PRO A 26 12.34 -26.27 20.13
C PRO A 26 11.01 -26.02 20.84
N PHE A 27 10.91 -26.35 22.13
CA PHE A 27 9.72 -26.09 22.94
C PHE A 27 9.48 -24.59 23.15
N LYS A 28 10.55 -23.79 23.35
CA LYS A 28 10.44 -22.33 23.49
C LYS A 28 10.04 -21.68 22.16
N ILE A 29 10.68 -22.07 21.06
CA ILE A 29 10.31 -21.61 19.70
C ILE A 29 8.84 -21.93 19.43
N SER A 30 8.41 -23.15 19.75
CA SER A 30 7.02 -23.57 19.59
C SER A 30 6.06 -22.76 20.47
N ALA A 31 6.44 -22.39 21.69
CA ALA A 31 5.61 -21.59 22.58
C ALA A 31 5.32 -20.19 22.00
N PHE A 32 6.34 -19.49 21.47
CA PHE A 32 6.13 -18.18 20.83
C PHE A 32 5.28 -18.27 19.56
N ARG A 33 5.53 -19.28 18.71
CA ARG A 33 4.70 -19.51 17.50
C ARG A 33 3.25 -19.86 17.85
N LYS A 34 3.04 -20.68 18.89
CA LYS A 34 1.69 -21.01 19.39
C LYS A 34 1.00 -19.80 19.98
N ALA A 35 1.72 -18.95 20.71
CA ALA A 35 1.15 -17.71 21.25
C ALA A 35 0.74 -16.75 20.13
N ALA A 36 1.57 -16.60 19.09
CA ALA A 36 1.24 -15.81 17.91
C ALA A 36 -0.03 -16.35 17.22
N ALA A 37 -0.08 -17.65 16.92
CA ALA A 37 -1.24 -18.28 16.29
C ALA A 37 -2.51 -18.23 17.17
N ALA A 38 -2.37 -18.39 18.49
CA ALA A 38 -3.49 -18.29 19.41
C ALA A 38 -4.07 -16.87 19.46
N LEU A 39 -3.20 -15.86 19.45
CA LEU A 39 -3.61 -14.47 19.41
C LEU A 39 -4.24 -14.10 18.06
N GLU A 40 -3.71 -14.63 16.95
CA GLU A 40 -4.28 -14.51 15.60
C GLU A 40 -5.72 -15.05 15.55
N SER A 41 -5.98 -16.20 16.20
CA SER A 41 -7.28 -16.86 16.19
C SER A 41 -8.32 -16.31 17.17
N ASP A 42 -7.93 -15.39 18.07
CA ASP A 42 -8.84 -14.81 19.06
C ASP A 42 -9.64 -13.67 18.40
N ASP A 43 -10.97 -13.68 18.42
CA ASP A 43 -11.75 -12.66 17.69
C ASP A 43 -11.76 -11.28 18.37
N ARG A 44 -11.15 -11.16 19.57
CA ARG A 44 -11.06 -9.90 20.31
C ARG A 44 -9.88 -9.06 19.85
N SER A 45 -10.03 -7.74 19.96
CA SER A 45 -8.90 -6.81 19.83
C SER A 45 -8.07 -6.76 21.12
N LEU A 46 -6.89 -6.13 21.06
CA LEU A 46 -6.03 -6.02 22.25
C LEU A 46 -6.71 -5.25 23.39
N SER A 47 -7.58 -4.29 23.08
CA SER A 47 -8.27 -3.47 24.08
C SER A 47 -9.34 -4.25 24.84
N GLU A 48 -9.80 -5.38 24.30
CA GLU A 48 -10.83 -6.26 24.86
C GLU A 48 -10.25 -7.44 25.65
N ILE A 49 -8.92 -7.62 25.65
CA ILE A 49 -8.24 -8.73 26.34
C ILE A 49 -7.62 -8.23 27.65
N GLU A 50 -8.24 -8.58 28.78
CA GLU A 50 -7.70 -8.23 30.12
C GLU A 50 -6.57 -9.17 30.59
N ASP A 51 -6.61 -10.44 30.19
CA ASP A 51 -5.66 -11.46 30.63
C ASP A 51 -5.34 -12.45 29.50
N PHE A 52 -4.17 -12.26 28.88
CA PHE A 52 -3.67 -13.10 27.79
C PHE A 52 -3.44 -14.56 28.21
N THR A 53 -3.22 -14.85 29.51
CA THR A 53 -2.98 -16.23 29.97
C THR A 53 -4.22 -17.11 29.92
N LYS A 54 -5.41 -16.51 29.77
CA LYS A 54 -6.67 -17.23 29.55
C LYS A 54 -6.82 -17.75 28.11
N ILE A 55 -6.01 -17.27 27.18
CA ILE A 55 -6.03 -17.70 25.77
C ILE A 55 -5.25 -19.02 25.65
N PRO A 56 -5.90 -20.13 25.24
CA PRO A 56 -5.21 -21.40 25.06
C PRO A 56 -4.04 -21.29 24.08
N GLY A 57 -2.83 -21.60 24.53
CA GLY A 57 -1.61 -21.47 23.73
C GLY A 57 -0.70 -20.33 24.18
N ILE A 58 -1.19 -19.41 25.02
CA ILE A 58 -0.40 -18.34 25.64
C ILE A 58 -0.08 -18.73 27.09
N GLY A 59 1.19 -18.95 27.38
CA GLY A 59 1.68 -19.21 28.74
C GLY A 59 2.10 -17.94 29.46
N LYS A 60 2.40 -18.03 30.76
CA LYS A 60 2.87 -16.88 31.58
C LYS A 60 4.05 -16.12 30.97
N GLY A 61 5.01 -16.85 30.38
CA GLY A 61 6.19 -16.23 29.77
C GLY A 61 5.87 -15.43 28.50
N THR A 62 5.06 -15.97 27.60
CA THR A 62 4.66 -15.25 26.38
C THR A 62 3.68 -14.12 26.70
N ALA A 63 2.78 -14.31 27.68
CA ALA A 63 1.90 -13.24 28.17
C ALA A 63 2.67 -12.05 28.74
N ALA A 64 3.75 -12.30 29.52
CA ALA A 64 4.59 -11.23 30.05
C ALA A 64 5.25 -10.41 28.92
N VAL A 65 5.76 -11.07 27.89
CA VAL A 65 6.33 -10.40 26.70
C VAL A 65 5.28 -9.58 25.94
N ILE A 66 4.06 -10.10 25.81
CA ILE A 66 2.95 -9.37 25.18
C ILE A 66 2.65 -8.09 25.98
N GLN A 67 2.51 -8.20 27.30
CA GLN A 67 2.19 -7.07 28.17
C GLN A 67 3.29 -6.00 28.15
N GLU A 68 4.56 -6.43 28.27
CA GLU A 68 5.74 -5.56 28.18
C GLU A 68 5.72 -4.76 26.87
N TYR A 69 5.43 -5.42 25.75
CA TYR A 69 5.42 -4.77 24.44
C TYR A 69 4.26 -3.79 24.28
N ILE A 70 3.08 -4.12 24.81
CA ILE A 70 1.92 -3.21 24.80
C ILE A 70 2.21 -1.94 25.63
N GLU A 71 2.88 -2.08 26.76
CA GLU A 71 3.18 -0.96 27.69
C GLU A 71 4.34 -0.08 27.20
N SER A 72 5.44 -0.70 26.74
CA SER A 72 6.69 -0.01 26.44
C SER A 72 6.96 0.19 24.94
N GLY A 73 6.30 -0.59 24.07
CA GLY A 73 6.61 -0.66 22.65
C GLY A 73 7.92 -1.41 22.34
N THR A 74 8.54 -2.05 23.34
CA THR A 74 9.79 -2.80 23.21
C THR A 74 9.69 -4.17 23.90
N SER A 75 10.58 -5.10 23.56
CA SER A 75 10.70 -6.38 24.27
C SER A 75 12.16 -6.68 24.60
N GLU A 76 12.47 -6.81 25.89
CA GLU A 76 13.78 -7.21 26.39
C GLU A 76 14.22 -8.55 25.78
N VAL A 77 13.30 -9.52 25.67
CA VAL A 77 13.59 -10.83 25.06
C VAL A 77 14.05 -10.71 23.61
N LEU A 78 13.41 -9.84 22.82
CA LEU A 78 13.83 -9.62 21.44
C LEU A 78 15.19 -8.91 21.39
N GLN A 79 15.38 -7.86 22.19
CA GLN A 79 16.63 -7.09 22.23
C GLN A 79 17.84 -7.94 22.66
N GLU A 80 17.65 -8.89 23.58
CA GLU A 80 18.69 -9.86 23.96
C GLU A 80 19.04 -10.79 22.80
N LEU A 81 18.03 -11.32 22.10
CA LEU A 81 18.24 -12.19 20.94
C LEU A 81 18.93 -11.46 19.78
N GLU A 82 18.60 -10.19 19.56
CA GLU A 82 19.23 -9.34 18.52
C GLU A 82 20.72 -9.10 18.78
N LYS A 83 21.17 -9.13 20.05
CA LYS A 83 22.61 -9.03 20.39
C LYS A 83 23.37 -10.32 20.11
N GLU A 84 22.68 -11.47 20.12
CA GLU A 84 23.29 -12.79 19.99
C GLU A 84 23.25 -13.35 18.58
N VAL A 85 22.24 -12.98 17.79
CA VAL A 85 22.08 -13.40 16.39
C VAL A 85 22.73 -12.35 15.48
N PRO A 86 23.71 -12.71 14.63
CA PRO A 86 24.29 -11.76 13.69
C PRO A 86 23.23 -11.12 12.80
N SER A 87 23.14 -9.79 12.81
CA SER A 87 22.18 -9.02 11.99
C SER A 87 22.38 -9.26 10.49
N SER A 88 23.59 -9.67 10.08
CA SER A 88 23.95 -10.06 8.72
C SER A 88 23.22 -11.31 8.20
N LEU A 89 22.59 -12.10 9.09
CA LEU A 89 21.73 -13.22 8.70
C LEU A 89 20.33 -12.77 8.23
N LEU A 90 19.85 -11.61 8.68
CA LEU A 90 18.49 -11.16 8.40
C LEU A 90 18.24 -10.89 6.91
N PRO A 91 19.19 -10.29 6.14
CA PRO A 91 19.04 -10.18 4.68
C PRO A 91 18.82 -11.52 3.98
N LEU A 92 19.35 -12.64 4.51
CA LEU A 92 19.18 -13.96 3.90
C LEU A 92 17.73 -14.45 3.96
N LEU A 93 16.95 -13.99 4.95
CA LEU A 93 15.53 -14.32 5.07
C LEU A 93 14.67 -13.63 4.00
N LYS A 94 15.20 -12.60 3.34
CA LYS A 94 14.52 -11.92 2.23
C LYS A 94 14.66 -12.71 0.91
N LEU A 95 15.58 -13.66 0.83
CA LEU A 95 15.76 -14.48 -0.36
C LEU A 95 14.58 -15.46 -0.52
N PRO A 96 13.95 -15.50 -1.71
CA PRO A 96 12.87 -16.43 -1.99
C PRO A 96 13.25 -17.88 -1.67
N GLY A 97 12.45 -18.52 -0.82
CA GLY A 97 12.64 -19.93 -0.44
C GLY A 97 13.62 -20.18 0.71
N LEU A 98 14.20 -19.13 1.32
CA LEU A 98 14.97 -19.20 2.57
C LEU A 98 14.15 -18.68 3.77
N GLY A 99 13.59 -19.61 4.56
CA GLY A 99 12.98 -19.29 5.85
C GLY A 99 13.94 -19.50 7.03
N GLY A 100 13.51 -19.09 8.23
CA GLY A 100 14.29 -19.18 9.48
C GLY A 100 15.01 -20.51 9.70
N LYS A 101 14.30 -21.64 9.55
CA LYS A 101 14.88 -23.00 9.65
C LYS A 101 16.05 -23.25 8.69
N LYS A 102 15.89 -22.81 7.43
CA LYS A 102 16.90 -23.00 6.40
C LYS A 102 18.12 -22.12 6.68
N VAL A 103 17.91 -20.85 7.02
CA VAL A 103 19.00 -19.94 7.39
C VAL A 103 19.73 -20.43 8.64
N ALA A 104 19.00 -20.84 9.68
CA ALA A 104 19.58 -21.42 10.89
C ALA A 104 20.43 -22.66 10.59
N LYS A 105 19.97 -23.52 9.67
CA LYS A 105 20.71 -24.71 9.24
C LYS A 105 21.98 -24.35 8.46
N LEU A 106 21.88 -23.40 7.52
CA LEU A 106 23.03 -22.90 6.77
C LEU A 106 24.08 -22.27 7.70
N TYR A 107 23.62 -21.48 8.68
CA TYR A 107 24.49 -20.88 9.69
C TYR A 107 25.18 -21.95 10.55
N LYS A 108 24.42 -22.92 11.07
CA LYS A 108 24.96 -23.94 11.99
C LYS A 108 25.84 -24.98 11.31
N GLU A 109 25.47 -25.45 10.11
CA GLU A 109 26.14 -26.59 9.45
C GLU A 109 27.20 -26.14 8.45
N LEU A 110 27.05 -24.96 7.83
CA LEU A 110 27.98 -24.45 6.81
C LEU A 110 28.66 -23.13 7.22
N GLY A 111 28.36 -22.58 8.39
CA GLY A 111 28.99 -21.34 8.88
C GLY A 111 28.57 -20.09 8.10
N VAL A 112 27.43 -20.13 7.40
CA VAL A 112 26.91 -18.98 6.64
C VAL A 112 26.47 -17.88 7.59
N VAL A 113 27.08 -16.70 7.49
CA VAL A 113 26.78 -15.54 8.35
C VAL A 113 26.21 -14.35 7.59
N ASP A 114 26.27 -14.36 6.26
CA ASP A 114 25.86 -13.26 5.38
C ASP A 114 25.65 -13.76 3.94
N MET A 115 25.35 -12.82 3.03
CA MET A 115 25.10 -13.10 1.61
C MET A 115 26.35 -13.64 0.89
N GLU A 116 27.53 -13.13 1.26
CA GLU A 116 28.80 -13.49 0.64
C GLU A 116 29.20 -14.93 0.97
N SER A 117 29.18 -15.27 2.27
CA SER A 117 29.40 -16.64 2.74
C SER A 117 28.36 -17.62 2.21
N LEU A 118 27.09 -17.20 2.06
CA LEU A 118 26.05 -18.01 1.41
C LEU A 118 26.39 -18.28 -0.06
N LYS A 119 26.78 -17.24 -0.81
CA LYS A 119 27.17 -17.37 -2.22
C LYS A 119 28.34 -18.33 -2.38
N ALA A 120 29.38 -18.18 -1.57
CA ALA A 120 30.56 -19.04 -1.60
C ALA A 120 30.19 -20.53 -1.39
N VAL A 121 29.38 -20.85 -0.38
CA VAL A 121 28.99 -22.25 -0.14
C VAL A 121 28.06 -22.82 -1.21
N CYS A 122 27.25 -21.97 -1.88
CA CYS A 122 26.45 -22.37 -3.03
C CYS A 122 27.31 -22.62 -4.28
N GLU A 123 28.28 -21.77 -4.58
CA GLU A 123 29.22 -21.95 -5.71
C GLU A 123 30.09 -23.20 -5.54
N GLU A 124 30.41 -23.55 -4.30
CA GLU A 124 31.10 -24.80 -3.94
C GLU A 124 30.19 -26.04 -3.95
N ASN A 125 28.89 -25.87 -4.28
CA ASN A 125 27.86 -26.92 -4.26
C ASN A 125 27.71 -27.63 -2.90
N LYS A 126 28.02 -26.94 -1.80
CA LYS A 126 27.91 -27.48 -0.43
C LYS A 126 26.48 -27.42 0.10
N VAL A 127 25.66 -26.48 -0.37
CA VAL A 127 24.28 -26.32 0.10
C VAL A 127 23.43 -27.50 -0.34
N GLN A 128 23.59 -27.98 -1.58
CA GLN A 128 22.85 -29.15 -2.08
C GLN A 128 23.13 -30.47 -1.34
N ALA A 129 24.18 -30.52 -0.50
CA ALA A 129 24.48 -31.68 0.35
C ALA A 129 23.65 -31.70 1.65
N LEU A 130 23.02 -30.57 2.03
CA LEU A 130 22.23 -30.47 3.25
C LEU A 130 20.82 -31.05 3.05
N ALA A 131 20.36 -31.85 4.01
CA ALA A 131 18.97 -32.33 3.98
C ALA A 131 17.97 -31.15 3.94
N GLY A 132 17.09 -31.13 2.94
CA GLY A 132 16.15 -30.04 2.67
C GLY A 132 16.62 -29.00 1.65
N PHE A 133 17.85 -29.15 1.12
CA PHE A 133 18.42 -28.32 0.07
C PHE A 133 18.84 -29.24 -1.08
N GLY A 134 18.03 -29.32 -2.13
CA GLY A 134 18.42 -30.01 -3.37
C GLY A 134 19.09 -29.05 -4.34
N LYS A 135 19.65 -29.59 -5.43
CA LYS A 135 20.31 -28.81 -6.51
C LYS A 135 19.47 -27.63 -6.99
N LYS A 136 18.17 -27.85 -7.28
CA LYS A 136 17.25 -26.79 -7.73
C LYS A 136 17.04 -25.69 -6.67
N THR A 137 17.17 -26.01 -5.38
CA THR A 137 17.09 -25.02 -4.31
C THR A 137 18.35 -24.15 -4.29
N GLU A 138 19.53 -24.76 -4.46
CA GLU A 138 20.80 -24.05 -4.53
C GLU A 138 20.89 -23.14 -5.76
N GLU A 139 20.49 -23.62 -6.94
CA GLU A 139 20.38 -22.82 -8.17
C GLU A 139 19.50 -21.58 -7.96
N LYS A 140 18.31 -21.76 -7.36
CA LYS A 140 17.40 -20.64 -7.03
C LYS A 140 17.99 -19.67 -6.01
N ILE A 141 18.76 -20.17 -5.04
CA ILE A 141 19.43 -19.31 -4.05
C ILE A 141 20.49 -18.46 -4.76
N LEU A 142 21.31 -19.04 -5.62
CA LEU A 142 22.30 -18.29 -6.41
C LEU A 142 21.66 -17.24 -7.30
N GLU A 143 20.62 -17.62 -8.06
CA GLU A 143 19.85 -16.67 -8.88
C GLU A 143 19.30 -15.51 -8.03
N ALA A 144 18.77 -15.80 -6.85
CA ALA A 144 18.25 -14.78 -5.95
C ALA A 144 19.36 -13.89 -5.37
N ILE A 145 20.52 -14.44 -5.00
CA ILE A 145 21.67 -13.67 -4.51
C ILE A 145 22.16 -12.68 -5.58
N ASP A 146 22.30 -13.15 -6.82
CA ASP A 146 22.74 -12.32 -7.93
C ASP A 146 21.76 -11.19 -8.25
N GLN A 147 20.47 -11.38 -7.96
CA GLN A 147 19.45 -10.34 -8.07
C GLN A 147 19.47 -9.34 -6.90
N VAL A 148 19.72 -9.79 -5.68
CA VAL A 148 19.74 -8.92 -4.47
C VAL A 148 20.88 -7.90 -4.49
N GLY A 149 22.00 -8.20 -5.16
CA GLY A 149 23.11 -7.25 -5.34
C GLY A 149 22.83 -6.09 -6.29
N SER A 150 21.73 -6.14 -7.05
CA SER A 150 21.32 -5.04 -7.91
C SER A 150 20.47 -4.05 -7.13
N ARG A 151 20.98 -2.83 -6.91
CA ARG A 151 20.17 -1.73 -6.38
C ARG A 151 19.04 -1.49 -7.40
N PRO A 152 17.76 -1.60 -7.00
CA PRO A 152 16.67 -1.31 -7.92
C PRO A 152 16.79 0.14 -8.40
N GLU A 153 16.76 0.34 -9.72
CA GLU A 153 16.89 1.67 -10.33
C GLU A 153 15.74 2.61 -9.88
N ARG A 154 14.59 2.02 -9.51
CA ARG A 154 13.42 2.71 -8.98
C ARG A 154 12.87 1.96 -7.78
N LEU A 155 12.45 2.70 -6.76
CA LEU A 155 11.84 2.17 -5.55
C LEU A 155 10.30 2.21 -5.67
N PRO A 156 9.58 1.19 -5.17
CA PRO A 156 8.12 1.19 -5.12
C PRO A 156 7.58 2.32 -4.26
N ILE A 157 6.44 2.89 -4.66
CA ILE A 157 5.77 3.98 -3.94
C ILE A 157 5.48 3.65 -2.48
N ALA A 158 5.09 2.41 -2.16
CA ALA A 158 4.85 1.94 -0.79
C ALA A 158 6.04 2.14 0.15
N MET A 159 7.27 2.02 -0.37
CA MET A 159 8.48 2.20 0.41
C MET A 159 8.81 3.68 0.59
N VAL A 160 8.46 4.50 -0.40
CA VAL A 160 8.88 5.90 -0.47
C VAL A 160 7.88 6.84 0.21
N LEU A 161 6.59 6.51 0.27
CA LEU A 161 5.58 7.33 0.94
C LEU A 161 5.88 7.58 2.43
N PRO A 162 6.24 6.56 3.25
CA PRO A 162 6.62 6.80 4.65
C PRO A 162 7.85 7.69 4.79
N ILE A 163 8.85 7.50 3.92
CA ILE A 163 10.06 8.33 3.88
C ILE A 163 9.68 9.78 3.56
N ALA A 164 8.84 9.99 2.55
CA ALA A 164 8.36 11.33 2.20
C ALA A 164 7.60 11.97 3.36
N GLY A 165 6.75 11.22 4.08
CA GLY A 165 6.06 11.69 5.29
C GLY A 165 7.01 12.11 6.41
N GLU A 166 8.05 11.32 6.70
CA GLU A 166 9.09 11.68 7.68
C GLU A 166 9.78 13.00 7.31
N ILE A 167 10.11 13.17 6.03
CA ILE A 167 10.75 14.39 5.52
C ILE A 167 9.81 15.59 5.65
N GLU A 168 8.52 15.43 5.31
CA GLU A 168 7.53 16.50 5.46
C GLU A 168 7.32 16.90 6.92
N GLU A 169 7.29 15.94 7.84
CA GLU A 169 7.24 16.21 9.26
C GLU A 169 8.46 17.04 9.70
N LYS A 170 9.67 16.65 9.28
CA LYS A 170 10.89 17.43 9.54
C LYS A 170 10.80 18.84 8.94
N LEU A 171 10.35 18.99 7.70
CA LEU A 171 10.18 20.29 7.05
C LEU A 171 9.16 21.17 7.78
N SER A 172 8.06 20.60 8.26
CA SER A 172 7.02 21.33 9.00
C SER A 172 7.48 21.89 10.34
N ASN A 173 8.57 21.33 10.90
CA ASN A 173 9.16 21.77 12.16
C ASN A 173 10.27 22.83 12.00
N ILE A 174 10.61 23.23 10.76
CA ILE A 174 11.59 24.30 10.50
C ILE A 174 10.84 25.63 10.40
N ALA A 175 11.12 26.56 11.31
CA ALA A 175 10.38 27.82 11.43
C ALA A 175 10.52 28.72 10.18
N GLU A 176 11.67 28.66 9.52
CA GLU A 176 12.02 29.44 8.33
C GLU A 176 11.40 28.88 7.04
N VAL A 177 10.74 27.71 7.10
CA VAL A 177 9.99 27.15 5.97
C VAL A 177 8.59 27.77 5.96
N ILE A 178 8.32 28.58 4.94
CA ILE A 178 7.02 29.26 4.77
C ILE A 178 6.00 28.30 4.18
N ARG A 179 6.42 27.50 3.19
CA ARG A 179 5.59 26.50 2.49
C ARG A 179 6.49 25.45 1.88
N PHE A 180 6.04 24.20 1.82
CA PHE A 180 6.71 23.17 1.05
C PHE A 180 5.71 22.28 0.31
N SER A 181 6.20 21.52 -0.68
CA SER A 181 5.42 20.47 -1.34
C SER A 181 6.33 19.41 -1.93
N ARG A 182 5.88 18.15 -1.90
CA ARG A 182 6.41 17.07 -2.76
C ARG A 182 6.28 17.50 -4.22
N ALA A 183 7.29 17.20 -5.01
CA ALA A 183 7.29 17.39 -6.46
C ALA A 183 7.64 16.07 -7.16
N GLY A 184 8.09 16.15 -8.41
CA GLY A 184 8.63 15.02 -9.12
C GLY A 184 7.61 13.93 -9.39
N SER A 185 8.14 12.72 -9.57
CA SER A 185 7.34 11.55 -9.92
C SER A 185 6.43 11.05 -8.79
N LEU A 186 6.80 11.32 -7.53
CA LEU A 186 5.96 10.97 -6.38
C LEU A 186 4.69 11.82 -6.34
N ARG A 187 4.79 13.14 -6.58
CA ARG A 187 3.61 14.02 -6.64
C ARG A 187 2.65 13.64 -7.76
N ARG A 188 3.16 13.04 -8.84
CA ARG A 188 2.35 12.48 -9.95
C ARG A 188 1.91 11.03 -9.71
N VAL A 189 2.17 10.49 -8.52
CA VAL A 189 1.77 9.15 -8.06
C VAL A 189 2.22 8.06 -9.03
N ARG A 190 3.49 8.11 -9.44
CA ARG A 190 4.11 6.99 -10.17
C ARG A 190 4.30 5.81 -9.21
N GLU A 191 3.95 4.60 -9.65
CA GLU A 191 4.06 3.35 -8.88
C GLU A 191 5.50 3.06 -8.41
N THR A 192 6.50 3.60 -9.12
CA THR A 192 7.89 3.58 -8.72
C THR A 192 8.58 4.92 -8.97
N VAL A 193 9.55 5.28 -8.14
CA VAL A 193 10.28 6.57 -8.18
C VAL A 193 11.79 6.35 -8.06
N LYS A 194 12.60 7.27 -8.59
CA LYS A 194 14.07 7.19 -8.49
C LYS A 194 14.61 7.91 -7.25
N ASP A 195 13.99 9.04 -6.97
CA ASP A 195 14.37 10.06 -6.00
C ASP A 195 13.11 10.73 -5.45
N LEU A 196 13.32 11.57 -4.45
CA LEU A 196 12.32 12.47 -3.88
C LEU A 196 12.68 13.91 -4.26
N ASP A 197 11.69 14.67 -4.69
CA ASP A 197 11.82 16.09 -4.99
C ASP A 197 10.94 16.90 -4.03
N PHE A 198 11.49 17.96 -3.44
CA PHE A 198 10.75 18.88 -2.59
C PHE A 198 11.02 20.32 -2.99
N ILE A 199 9.96 21.12 -3.07
CA ILE A 199 10.04 22.57 -3.25
C ILE A 199 9.75 23.23 -1.92
N ILE A 200 10.59 24.18 -1.53
CA ILE A 200 10.54 24.87 -0.24
C ILE A 200 10.58 26.38 -0.50
N ALA A 201 9.52 27.08 -0.11
CA ALA A 201 9.49 28.53 -0.04
C ALA A 201 10.12 29.00 1.28
N THR A 202 11.12 29.88 1.19
CA THR A 202 11.77 30.48 2.37
C THR A 202 12.38 31.83 2.02
N SER A 203 12.45 32.73 3.02
CA SER A 203 13.26 33.95 2.97
C SER A 203 14.66 33.77 3.55
N GLU A 204 14.94 32.62 4.18
CA GLU A 204 16.19 32.31 4.90
C GLU A 204 16.81 30.99 4.41
N PRO A 205 17.22 30.91 3.13
CA PRO A 205 17.69 29.66 2.52
C PRO A 205 18.93 29.08 3.19
N ALA A 206 19.79 29.93 3.78
CA ALA A 206 20.97 29.48 4.52
C ALA A 206 20.59 28.68 5.78
N THR A 207 19.66 29.20 6.58
CA THR A 207 19.17 28.56 7.81
C THR A 207 18.45 27.25 7.48
N VAL A 208 17.54 27.27 6.50
CA VAL A 208 16.83 26.06 6.05
C VAL A 208 17.83 24.98 5.59
N ARG A 209 18.84 25.36 4.80
CA ARG A 209 19.88 24.42 4.36
C ARG A 209 20.62 23.78 5.54
N GLU A 210 20.96 24.54 6.59
CA GLU A 210 21.63 23.99 7.77
C GLU A 210 20.78 22.91 8.44
N HIS A 211 19.46 23.11 8.56
CA HIS A 211 18.54 22.08 9.05
C HIS A 211 18.48 20.85 8.14
N LEU A 212 18.41 21.03 6.81
CA LEU A 212 18.38 19.91 5.86
C LEU A 212 19.63 19.02 5.95
N LEU A 213 20.79 19.62 6.22
CA LEU A 213 22.06 18.89 6.36
C LEU A 213 22.18 18.12 7.69
N GLN A 214 21.27 18.36 8.64
CA GLN A 214 21.21 17.68 9.94
C GLN A 214 20.21 16.51 9.95
N PHE A 215 19.62 16.15 8.82
CA PHE A 215 18.72 15.01 8.76
C PHE A 215 19.44 13.73 9.16
N ASP A 216 18.76 12.90 9.95
CA ASP A 216 19.25 11.58 10.31
C ASP A 216 19.50 10.71 9.07
N ASN A 217 20.29 9.65 9.24
CA ASN A 217 20.60 8.68 8.19
C ASN A 217 21.34 9.28 6.97
N MET A 218 21.95 10.46 7.11
CA MET A 218 22.75 11.09 6.05
C MET A 218 23.95 10.21 5.66
N ILE A 219 23.98 9.76 4.40
CA ILE A 219 25.13 9.07 3.80
C ILE A 219 26.06 10.09 3.15
N GLU A 220 25.49 10.97 2.33
CA GLU A 220 26.25 11.86 1.47
C GLU A 220 25.48 13.14 1.16
N VAL A 221 26.20 14.25 1.19
CA VAL A 221 25.74 15.54 0.64
C VAL A 221 26.26 15.65 -0.78
N ILE A 222 25.38 15.46 -1.76
CA ILE A 222 25.72 15.48 -3.19
C ILE A 222 25.90 16.93 -3.68
N ALA A 223 25.03 17.83 -3.23
CA ALA A 223 25.11 19.26 -3.54
C ALA A 223 24.54 20.09 -2.39
N SER A 224 25.13 21.27 -2.16
CA SER A 224 24.68 22.19 -1.12
C SER A 224 24.97 23.62 -1.57
N GLY A 225 23.93 24.33 -2.00
CA GLY A 225 24.00 25.70 -2.49
C GLY A 225 22.81 26.54 -1.98
N ASP A 226 22.68 27.76 -2.49
CA ASP A 226 21.63 28.69 -2.03
C ASP A 226 20.23 28.37 -2.59
N THR A 227 20.16 27.67 -3.72
CA THR A 227 18.89 27.32 -4.40
C THR A 227 18.63 25.82 -4.49
N LYS A 228 19.61 24.99 -4.12
CA LYS A 228 19.51 23.53 -4.17
C LYS A 228 20.30 22.88 -3.05
N VAL A 229 19.69 21.89 -2.42
CA VAL A 229 20.36 20.91 -1.56
C VAL A 229 20.01 19.52 -2.07
N SER A 230 21.02 18.69 -2.33
CA SER A 230 20.86 17.30 -2.76
C SER A 230 21.58 16.41 -1.79
N VAL A 231 20.85 15.44 -1.24
CA VAL A 231 21.37 14.52 -0.22
C VAL A 231 21.03 13.08 -0.58
N ARG A 232 21.77 12.15 0.01
CA ARG A 232 21.47 10.72 -0.04
C ARG A 232 21.32 10.20 1.38
N LEU A 233 20.16 9.61 1.67
CA LEU A 233 19.82 9.07 2.99
C LEU A 233 19.79 7.54 2.96
N GLN A 234 20.17 6.93 4.09
CA GLN A 234 20.18 5.50 4.31
C GLN A 234 18.82 5.02 4.82
N TYR A 235 18.19 4.12 4.06
CA TYR A 235 17.01 3.37 4.49
C TYR A 235 17.25 1.89 4.17
N GLU A 236 16.19 1.10 3.91
CA GLU A 236 16.34 -0.24 3.35
C GLU A 236 17.12 -0.21 2.02
N TYR A 237 16.83 0.80 1.20
CA TYR A 237 17.63 1.18 0.05
C TYR A 237 17.95 2.67 0.15
N ASP A 238 19.17 3.05 -0.19
CA ASP A 238 19.56 4.46 -0.25
C ASP A 238 18.63 5.21 -1.21
N ILE A 239 18.21 6.41 -0.81
CA ILE A 239 17.37 7.28 -1.63
C ILE A 239 17.99 8.66 -1.73
N SER A 240 17.98 9.21 -2.94
CA SER A 240 18.40 10.58 -3.20
C SER A 240 17.21 11.52 -3.02
N ILE A 241 17.45 12.66 -2.37
CA ILE A 241 16.45 13.69 -2.11
C ILE A 241 16.98 15.02 -2.59
N ASP A 242 16.22 15.68 -3.46
CA ASP A 242 16.48 17.00 -4.01
C ASP A 242 15.53 18.03 -3.40
N PHE A 243 16.09 19.00 -2.70
CA PHE A 243 15.38 20.16 -2.16
C PHE A 243 15.69 21.40 -3.00
N ARG A 244 14.64 22.10 -3.45
CA ARG A 244 14.74 23.40 -4.11
C ARG A 244 14.29 24.49 -3.15
N LEU A 245 15.18 25.42 -2.86
CA LEU A 245 14.92 26.57 -2.02
C LEU A 245 14.61 27.76 -2.92
N VAL A 246 13.41 28.31 -2.78
CA VAL A 246 12.91 29.40 -3.63
C VAL A 246 12.25 30.49 -2.80
N LYS A 247 12.10 31.68 -3.38
CA LYS A 247 11.33 32.74 -2.75
C LYS A 247 9.84 32.37 -2.72
N PRO A 248 9.04 32.90 -1.77
CA PRO A 248 7.62 32.62 -1.67
C PRO A 248 6.84 32.83 -2.99
N GLU A 249 7.11 33.94 -3.69
CA GLU A 249 6.46 34.27 -4.96
C GLU A 249 6.85 33.32 -6.11
N GLU A 250 8.00 32.67 -6.06
CA GLU A 250 8.48 31.75 -7.10
C GLU A 250 7.90 30.33 -6.94
N PHE A 251 7.30 30.03 -5.77
CA PHE A 251 6.94 28.69 -5.34
C PHE A 251 6.07 27.92 -6.33
N ILE A 252 5.01 28.53 -6.84
CA ILE A 252 4.04 27.84 -7.72
C ILE A 252 4.66 27.45 -9.05
N THR A 253 5.41 28.35 -9.68
CA THR A 253 6.02 28.07 -10.99
C THR A 253 7.15 27.05 -10.84
N THR A 254 7.89 27.11 -9.73
CA THR A 254 8.90 26.09 -9.39
C THR A 254 8.22 24.74 -9.15
N LEU A 255 7.13 24.70 -8.37
CA LEU A 255 6.37 23.49 -8.11
C LEU A 255 5.83 22.89 -9.40
N HIS A 256 5.26 23.68 -10.30
CA HIS A 256 4.82 23.23 -11.62
C HIS A 256 5.99 22.59 -12.39
N HIS A 257 7.12 23.30 -12.48
CA HIS A 257 8.30 22.84 -13.20
C HIS A 257 8.81 21.49 -12.68
N PHE A 258 9.03 21.37 -11.38
CA PHE A 258 9.60 20.16 -10.79
C PHE A 258 8.55 19.06 -10.57
N THR A 259 7.26 19.38 -10.53
CA THR A 259 6.20 18.38 -10.66
C THR A 259 6.27 17.72 -12.02
N GLY A 260 6.50 18.49 -13.09
CA GLY A 260 6.54 17.96 -14.45
C GLY A 260 5.20 17.31 -14.87
N SER A 261 5.21 16.30 -15.74
CA SER A 261 6.38 15.67 -16.36
C SER A 261 7.20 16.61 -17.26
N LYS A 262 8.36 16.14 -17.75
CA LYS A 262 9.13 16.84 -18.77
C LYS A 262 8.27 17.21 -19.98
N ASP A 263 7.43 16.29 -20.45
CA ASP A 263 6.64 16.47 -21.66
C ASP A 263 5.45 17.42 -21.42
N HIS A 264 4.82 17.34 -20.24
CA HIS A 264 3.87 18.35 -19.78
C HIS A 264 4.49 19.76 -19.81
N ASN A 265 5.69 19.91 -19.24
CA ASN A 265 6.39 21.19 -19.22
C ASN A 265 6.74 21.70 -20.63
N VAL A 266 7.17 20.81 -21.53
CA VAL A 266 7.43 21.17 -22.93
C VAL A 266 6.16 21.72 -23.59
N LYS A 267 5.02 21.07 -23.38
CA LYS A 267 3.75 21.50 -23.95
C LYS A 267 3.28 22.84 -23.36
N MET A 268 3.40 23.03 -22.05
CA MET A 268 3.10 24.33 -21.40
C MET A 268 4.00 25.45 -21.93
N ARG A 269 5.31 25.20 -22.10
CA ARG A 269 6.23 26.19 -22.69
C ARG A 269 5.88 26.53 -24.14
N GLN A 270 5.38 25.58 -24.91
CA GLN A 270 4.90 25.85 -26.27
C GLN A 270 3.70 26.81 -26.24
N ILE A 271 2.74 26.59 -25.35
CA ILE A 271 1.56 27.47 -25.18
C ILE A 271 1.99 28.89 -24.80
N ALA A 272 2.92 29.02 -23.84
CA ALA A 272 3.44 30.32 -23.45
C ALA A 272 4.15 31.02 -24.62
N LYS A 273 4.99 30.29 -25.37
CA LYS A 273 5.70 30.83 -26.53
C LYS A 273 4.76 31.36 -27.60
N ASP A 274 3.65 30.66 -27.86
CA ASP A 274 2.63 31.08 -28.83
C ASP A 274 1.93 32.39 -28.41
N ARG A 275 2.04 32.77 -27.13
CA ARG A 275 1.53 34.03 -26.55
C ARG A 275 2.61 35.11 -26.35
N GLY A 276 3.84 34.88 -26.81
CA GLY A 276 4.95 35.81 -26.56
C GLY A 276 5.46 35.79 -25.11
N GLU A 277 5.20 34.70 -24.39
CA GLU A 277 5.60 34.50 -22.99
C GLU A 277 6.62 33.35 -22.87
N LYS A 278 7.36 33.31 -21.76
CA LYS A 278 8.34 32.26 -21.45
C LYS A 278 8.18 31.79 -20.01
N ILE A 279 7.83 30.51 -19.84
CA ILE A 279 7.79 29.86 -18.52
C ILE A 279 9.22 29.49 -18.10
N SER A 280 9.63 29.94 -16.91
CA SER A 280 10.83 29.50 -16.18
C SER A 280 10.44 28.89 -14.83
N GLU A 281 11.40 28.45 -14.02
CA GLU A 281 11.12 28.03 -12.64
C GLU A 281 10.73 29.23 -11.74
N TYR A 282 11.10 30.45 -12.10
CA TYR A 282 10.90 31.66 -11.30
C TYR A 282 9.64 32.47 -11.68
N GLY A 283 8.89 32.04 -12.70
CA GLY A 283 7.71 32.76 -13.18
C GLY A 283 7.54 32.73 -14.70
N VAL A 284 6.57 33.50 -15.17
CA VAL A 284 6.24 33.68 -16.59
C VAL A 284 6.68 35.05 -17.05
N GLU A 285 7.68 35.09 -17.93
CA GLU A 285 8.25 36.31 -18.49
C GLU A 285 7.50 36.72 -19.77
N ASN A 286 7.03 37.96 -19.84
CA ASN A 286 6.56 38.54 -21.10
C ASN A 286 7.76 38.99 -21.94
N LEU A 287 7.91 38.48 -23.16
CA LEU A 287 9.10 38.72 -23.99
C LEU A 287 9.18 40.13 -24.58
N GLU A 288 8.07 40.87 -24.61
CA GLU A 288 8.04 42.26 -25.09
C GLU A 288 8.38 43.25 -23.98
N THR A 289 7.84 43.06 -22.77
CA THR A 289 8.02 43.99 -21.64
C THR A 289 9.16 43.61 -20.70
N GLY A 290 9.56 42.33 -20.68
CA GLY A 290 10.51 41.77 -19.71
C GLY A 290 9.92 41.58 -18.30
N GLU A 291 8.63 41.82 -18.12
CA GLU A 291 7.95 41.66 -16.82
C GLU A 291 7.79 40.17 -16.50
N VAL A 292 8.13 39.79 -15.26
CA VAL A 292 7.97 38.42 -14.75
C VAL A 292 6.78 38.36 -13.82
N ARG A 293 5.79 37.53 -14.19
CA ARG A 293 4.61 37.27 -13.38
C ARG A 293 4.77 36.00 -12.55
N THR A 294 4.36 36.09 -11.29
CA THR A 294 4.27 35.00 -10.32
C THR A 294 2.81 34.71 -9.95
N PHE A 295 2.57 33.63 -9.20
CA PHE A 295 1.23 33.11 -8.90
C PHE A 295 1.16 32.59 -7.46
N GLU A 296 0.00 32.73 -6.82
CA GLU A 296 -0.24 32.25 -5.45
C GLU A 296 -0.71 30.78 -5.44
N THR A 297 -1.37 30.36 -6.52
CA THR A 297 -1.91 29.00 -6.69
C THR A 297 -1.62 28.42 -8.09
N GLU A 298 -1.58 27.09 -8.20
CA GLU A 298 -1.43 26.44 -9.51
C GLU A 298 -2.65 26.68 -10.40
N GLU A 299 -3.83 26.82 -9.81
CA GLU A 299 -5.08 27.21 -10.47
C GLU A 299 -4.94 28.54 -11.20
N GLU A 300 -4.34 29.56 -10.55
CA GLU A 300 -4.06 30.85 -11.17
C GLU A 300 -3.03 30.73 -12.32
N PHE A 301 -1.99 29.91 -12.12
CA PHE A 301 -0.98 29.64 -13.15
C PHE A 301 -1.62 29.02 -14.41
N PHE A 302 -2.47 28.01 -14.28
CA PHE A 302 -3.17 27.41 -15.43
C PHE A 302 -4.20 28.38 -16.03
N SER A 303 -4.94 29.12 -15.19
CA SER A 303 -5.94 30.10 -15.64
C SER A 303 -5.31 31.21 -16.47
N HIS A 304 -4.07 31.62 -16.16
CA HIS A 304 -3.33 32.59 -16.98
C HIS A 304 -3.17 32.12 -18.42
N PHE A 305 -3.01 30.82 -18.65
CA PHE A 305 -2.94 30.19 -19.98
C PHE A 305 -4.31 29.84 -20.58
N GLY A 306 -5.41 30.20 -19.92
CA GLY A 306 -6.77 29.86 -20.35
C GLY A 306 -7.09 28.37 -20.20
N LEU A 307 -6.39 27.68 -19.29
CA LEU A 307 -6.58 26.26 -19.01
C LEU A 307 -7.27 26.07 -17.65
N PRO A 308 -8.11 25.03 -17.49
CA PRO A 308 -8.52 24.60 -16.17
C PRO A 308 -7.31 24.07 -15.40
N PHE A 309 -7.44 23.96 -14.08
CA PHE A 309 -6.41 23.31 -13.27
C PHE A 309 -6.21 21.86 -13.74
N ILE A 310 -4.95 21.51 -13.98
CA ILE A 310 -4.55 20.15 -14.37
C ILE A 310 -3.91 19.49 -13.14
N PRO A 311 -4.56 18.49 -12.51
CA PRO A 311 -4.02 17.81 -11.35
C PRO A 311 -2.66 17.17 -11.64
N PRO A 312 -1.72 17.12 -10.67
CA PRO A 312 -0.38 16.59 -10.89
C PRO A 312 -0.37 15.14 -11.41
N GLU A 313 -1.34 14.32 -11.02
CA GLU A 313 -1.40 12.89 -11.33
C GLU A 313 -1.55 12.61 -12.82
N VAL A 314 -2.18 13.51 -13.56
CA VAL A 314 -2.43 13.39 -15.00
C VAL A 314 -1.38 14.07 -15.89
N ARG A 315 -0.40 14.79 -15.30
CA ARG A 315 0.65 15.51 -16.05
C ARG A 315 1.72 14.57 -16.58
N GLU A 316 1.44 13.93 -17.72
CA GLU A 316 2.23 12.80 -18.20
C GLU A 316 2.93 13.07 -19.53
N ASP A 317 2.21 13.44 -20.59
CA ASP A 317 2.78 13.53 -21.95
C ASP A 317 2.34 14.80 -22.73
N GLY A 318 1.59 15.70 -22.10
CA GLY A 318 1.07 16.93 -22.71
C GLY A 318 -0.32 16.77 -23.33
N LYS A 319 -0.84 15.54 -23.51
CA LYS A 319 -2.20 15.33 -24.03
C LYS A 319 -3.27 15.70 -23.03
N GLU A 320 -2.93 15.69 -21.73
CA GLU A 320 -3.83 16.09 -20.64
C GLU A 320 -4.41 17.50 -20.81
N ILE A 321 -3.72 18.40 -21.51
CA ILE A 321 -4.18 19.78 -21.77
C ILE A 321 -5.46 19.81 -22.60
N GLU A 322 -5.61 18.89 -23.55
CA GLU A 322 -6.86 18.76 -24.31
C GLU A 322 -7.85 17.85 -23.59
N LEU A 323 -7.33 16.73 -23.06
CA LEU A 323 -8.17 15.69 -22.45
C LEU A 323 -8.90 16.18 -21.20
N ILE A 324 -8.33 17.10 -20.43
CA ILE A 324 -8.98 17.65 -19.22
C ILE A 324 -10.35 18.30 -19.51
N LYS A 325 -10.58 18.76 -20.74
CA LYS A 325 -11.88 19.32 -21.16
C LYS A 325 -12.96 18.24 -21.31
N GLU A 326 -12.55 16.99 -21.57
CA GLU A 326 -13.45 15.83 -21.72
C GLU A 326 -13.77 15.17 -20.36
N TYR A 327 -12.95 15.41 -19.34
CA TYR A 327 -13.07 14.82 -18.00
C TYR A 327 -13.13 15.93 -16.91
N PRO A 328 -14.17 16.78 -16.90
CA PRO A 328 -14.25 17.91 -15.98
C PRO A 328 -14.42 17.51 -14.50
N ASN A 329 -14.88 16.28 -14.24
CA ASN A 329 -15.30 15.80 -12.91
C ASN A 329 -14.44 14.62 -12.43
N LEU A 330 -13.12 14.76 -12.52
CA LEU A 330 -12.20 13.79 -11.91
C LEU A 330 -12.48 13.65 -10.42
N ILE A 331 -12.40 12.42 -9.91
CA ILE A 331 -12.69 12.12 -8.51
C ILE A 331 -11.79 12.89 -7.53
N GLN A 332 -12.40 13.40 -6.46
CA GLN A 332 -11.71 14.02 -5.34
C GLN A 332 -11.81 13.16 -4.08
N PHE A 333 -10.90 13.39 -3.13
CA PHE A 333 -10.91 12.62 -1.88
C PHE A 333 -12.17 12.89 -1.06
N SER A 334 -12.65 14.14 -1.09
CA SER A 334 -13.91 14.58 -0.49
C SER A 334 -15.17 13.96 -1.11
N ASP A 335 -15.07 13.32 -2.28
CA ASP A 335 -16.22 12.64 -2.89
C ASP A 335 -16.50 11.28 -2.24
N ILE A 336 -15.51 10.68 -1.56
CA ILE A 336 -15.62 9.34 -0.97
C ILE A 336 -16.61 9.37 0.22
N GLN A 337 -17.63 8.52 0.13
CA GLN A 337 -18.65 8.33 1.16
C GLN A 337 -18.42 7.08 2.00
N GLY A 338 -17.53 6.16 1.59
CA GLY A 338 -17.27 4.93 2.34
C GLY A 338 -16.22 4.03 1.73
N ASP A 339 -15.80 3.02 2.49
CA ASP A 339 -14.83 2.00 2.11
C ASP A 339 -15.48 0.60 2.14
N LEU A 340 -15.31 -0.17 1.07
CA LEU A 340 -16.01 -1.43 0.83
C LEU A 340 -15.10 -2.66 0.90
N HIS A 341 -13.86 -2.53 1.36
CA HIS A 341 -12.96 -3.66 1.59
C HIS A 341 -12.06 -3.41 2.80
N MET A 342 -12.34 -4.11 3.91
CA MET A 342 -11.51 -4.08 5.11
C MET A 342 -11.72 -5.32 5.99
N HIS A 343 -10.75 -5.55 6.87
CA HIS A 343 -10.64 -6.75 7.69
C HIS A 343 -10.63 -6.40 9.17
N THR A 344 -11.09 -7.32 10.00
CA THR A 344 -11.19 -7.16 11.44
C THR A 344 -10.53 -8.33 12.17
N THR A 345 -10.55 -8.31 13.50
CA THR A 345 -10.06 -9.42 14.32
C THR A 345 -10.76 -10.76 14.09
N TRP A 346 -11.87 -10.78 13.34
CA TRP A 346 -12.54 -12.02 12.92
C TRP A 346 -11.73 -12.80 11.87
N SER A 347 -10.90 -12.14 11.07
CA SER A 347 -9.90 -12.82 10.23
C SER A 347 -8.50 -12.32 10.61
N ASP A 348 -7.85 -11.54 9.76
CA ASP A 348 -6.49 -11.08 9.93
C ASP A 348 -6.33 -9.56 10.08
N GLY A 349 -7.42 -8.85 10.41
CA GLY A 349 -7.38 -7.48 10.88
C GLY A 349 -6.88 -7.34 12.32
N ALA A 350 -6.41 -6.15 12.67
CA ALA A 350 -5.83 -5.86 13.99
C ALA A 350 -6.85 -5.32 15.01
N PHE A 351 -8.02 -4.89 14.55
CA PHE A 351 -9.01 -4.14 15.33
C PHE A 351 -10.40 -4.78 15.26
N SER A 352 -11.20 -4.58 16.31
CA SER A 352 -12.56 -5.09 16.34
C SER A 352 -13.46 -4.34 15.34
N ILE A 353 -14.64 -4.91 15.04
CA ILE A 353 -15.64 -4.24 14.18
C ILE A 353 -15.97 -2.86 14.75
N GLU A 354 -16.18 -2.73 16.07
CA GLU A 354 -16.52 -1.45 16.69
C GLU A 354 -15.40 -0.41 16.51
N GLU A 355 -14.13 -0.80 16.69
CA GLU A 355 -12.98 0.08 16.49
C GLU A 355 -12.89 0.57 15.03
N MET A 356 -13.11 -0.32 14.06
CA MET A 356 -13.16 0.02 12.63
C MET A 356 -14.33 0.95 12.30
N VAL A 357 -15.51 0.70 12.86
CA VAL A 357 -16.69 1.55 12.70
C VAL A 357 -16.43 2.96 13.22
N GLN A 358 -15.85 3.10 14.41
CA GLN A 358 -15.50 4.42 14.95
C GLN A 358 -14.50 5.15 14.05
N ALA A 359 -13.50 4.45 13.54
CA ALA A 359 -12.50 5.05 12.66
C ALA A 359 -13.08 5.51 11.31
N CYS A 360 -14.04 4.76 10.75
CA CYS A 360 -14.78 5.16 9.54
C CYS A 360 -15.69 6.36 9.81
N ARG A 361 -16.40 6.37 10.95
CA ARG A 361 -17.25 7.50 11.37
C ARG A 361 -16.44 8.77 11.61
N ALA A 362 -15.26 8.67 12.22
CA ALA A 362 -14.36 9.80 12.42
C ALA A 362 -13.88 10.42 11.11
N ARG A 363 -13.85 9.65 10.01
CA ARG A 363 -13.55 10.11 8.64
C ARG A 363 -14.78 10.65 7.90
N GLY A 364 -15.96 10.59 8.51
CA GLY A 364 -17.22 11.08 7.93
C GLY A 364 -17.91 10.10 6.97
N TYR A 365 -17.44 8.85 6.88
CA TYR A 365 -18.06 7.84 6.02
C TYR A 365 -19.50 7.55 6.42
N LYS A 366 -20.34 7.34 5.39
CA LYS A 366 -21.77 7.02 5.46
C LYS A 366 -22.03 5.53 5.38
N PHE A 367 -21.10 4.78 4.82
CA PHE A 367 -21.15 3.33 4.80
C PHE A 367 -19.76 2.72 4.87
N MET A 368 -19.74 1.45 5.23
CA MET A 368 -18.57 0.60 5.19
C MET A 368 -18.98 -0.85 4.93
N ALA A 369 -18.08 -1.68 4.40
CA ALA A 369 -18.29 -3.13 4.36
C ALA A 369 -17.21 -3.84 5.17
N ILE A 370 -17.61 -4.79 5.99
CA ILE A 370 -16.69 -5.72 6.66
C ILE A 370 -16.57 -6.94 5.75
N THR A 371 -15.36 -7.24 5.27
CA THR A 371 -15.11 -8.23 4.22
C THR A 371 -13.97 -9.17 4.64
N ASP A 372 -14.03 -9.67 5.87
CA ASP A 372 -13.08 -10.66 6.37
C ASP A 372 -12.98 -11.89 5.43
N HIS A 373 -11.83 -12.57 5.47
CA HIS A 373 -11.53 -13.68 4.57
C HIS A 373 -12.41 -14.93 4.79
N SER A 374 -12.68 -15.68 3.71
CA SER A 374 -13.35 -16.99 3.76
C SER A 374 -12.45 -18.15 4.25
N GLN A 375 -13.06 -19.28 4.62
CA GLN A 375 -12.45 -20.45 5.29
C GLN A 375 -11.20 -21.06 4.60
N TYR A 376 -11.05 -20.88 3.28
CA TYR A 376 -9.92 -21.43 2.53
C TYR A 376 -8.60 -20.81 2.98
N LEU A 377 -8.59 -19.51 3.27
CA LEU A 377 -7.41 -18.79 3.73
C LEU A 377 -7.16 -18.99 5.24
N LYS A 378 -6.84 -20.24 5.62
CA LYS A 378 -6.58 -20.63 7.02
C LYS A 378 -5.46 -19.84 7.69
N VAL A 379 -4.50 -19.35 6.91
CA VAL A 379 -3.37 -18.54 7.41
C VAL A 379 -3.82 -17.17 7.91
N ALA A 380 -4.96 -16.67 7.41
CA ALA A 380 -5.58 -15.42 7.80
C ALA A 380 -6.78 -15.64 8.75
N ASN A 381 -6.85 -16.82 9.39
CA ASN A 381 -7.98 -17.19 10.25
C ASN A 381 -9.36 -17.04 9.58
N GLY A 382 -9.44 -17.35 8.27
CA GLY A 382 -10.66 -17.20 7.48
C GLY A 382 -11.90 -17.85 8.11
N LEU A 383 -13.05 -17.19 7.96
CA LEU A 383 -14.28 -17.53 8.68
C LEU A 383 -14.90 -18.80 8.10
N THR A 384 -15.36 -19.69 8.99
CA THR A 384 -16.29 -20.76 8.58
C THR A 384 -17.69 -20.20 8.41
N LYS A 385 -18.61 -20.98 7.82
CA LYS A 385 -20.02 -20.61 7.69
C LYS A 385 -20.65 -20.23 9.03
N GLU A 386 -20.28 -20.93 10.10
CA GLU A 386 -20.78 -20.68 11.45
C GLU A 386 -20.24 -19.35 12.01
N ARG A 387 -18.93 -19.11 11.90
CA ARG A 387 -18.30 -17.85 12.35
C ARG A 387 -18.80 -16.65 11.57
N LEU A 388 -19.05 -16.81 10.27
CA LEU A 388 -19.65 -15.76 9.43
C LEU A 388 -21.04 -15.35 9.93
N ARG A 389 -21.89 -16.31 10.34
CA ARG A 389 -23.21 -16.01 10.92
C ARG A 389 -23.12 -15.40 12.32
N GLU A 390 -22.06 -15.70 13.08
CA GLU A 390 -21.79 -15.06 14.37
C GLU A 390 -21.35 -13.60 14.17
N GLN A 391 -20.43 -13.36 13.24
CA GLN A 391 -20.01 -12.02 12.84
C GLN A 391 -21.20 -11.19 12.33
N ALA A 392 -22.10 -11.78 11.56
CA ALA A 392 -23.29 -11.10 11.05
C ALA A 392 -24.17 -10.52 12.18
N LYS A 393 -24.28 -11.23 13.32
CA LYS A 393 -25.01 -10.73 14.50
C LYS A 393 -24.30 -9.55 15.15
N GLU A 394 -22.97 -9.58 15.17
CA GLU A 394 -22.18 -8.47 15.68
C GLU A 394 -22.32 -7.23 14.79
N ILE A 395 -22.30 -7.41 13.47
CA ILE A 395 -22.55 -6.32 12.51
C ILE A 395 -23.98 -5.76 12.66
N GLU A 396 -24.98 -6.60 12.90
CA GLU A 396 -26.36 -6.15 13.19
C GLU A 396 -26.40 -5.30 14.46
N ARG A 397 -25.75 -5.75 15.54
CA ARG A 397 -25.60 -4.98 16.79
C ARG A 397 -24.93 -3.62 16.55
N MET A 398 -23.92 -3.57 15.69
CA MET A 398 -23.22 -2.31 15.36
C MET A 398 -24.10 -1.38 14.53
N ASN A 399 -24.89 -1.88 13.58
CA ASN A 399 -25.86 -1.06 12.84
C ASN A 399 -26.93 -0.46 13.77
N GLU A 400 -27.42 -1.23 14.76
CA GLU A 400 -28.35 -0.70 15.78
C GLU A 400 -27.70 0.38 16.65
N LYS A 401 -26.42 0.18 17.01
CA LYS A 401 -25.66 1.10 17.87
C LYS A 401 -25.27 2.40 17.17
N TYR A 402 -25.02 2.36 15.86
CA TYR A 402 -24.50 3.47 15.07
C TYR A 402 -25.37 3.76 13.83
N PRO A 403 -26.58 4.31 14.00
CA PRO A 403 -27.52 4.51 12.90
C PRO A 403 -27.06 5.57 11.87
N ASP A 404 -25.99 6.31 12.14
CA ASP A 404 -25.41 7.31 11.24
C ASP A 404 -24.49 6.74 10.16
N ILE A 405 -24.13 5.46 10.25
CA ILE A 405 -23.31 4.73 9.26
C ILE A 405 -23.93 3.37 8.96
N THR A 406 -24.02 3.01 7.67
CA THR A 406 -24.47 1.67 7.27
C THR A 406 -23.30 0.70 7.21
N ILE A 407 -23.38 -0.42 7.92
CA ILE A 407 -22.32 -1.43 7.96
C ILE A 407 -22.83 -2.67 7.21
N LEU A 408 -22.24 -2.93 6.04
CA LEU A 408 -22.61 -4.06 5.19
C LEU A 408 -21.95 -5.34 5.71
N ARG A 409 -22.76 -6.42 5.80
CA ARG A 409 -22.27 -7.78 6.07
C ARG A 409 -21.67 -8.32 4.79
N GLY A 410 -20.34 -8.39 4.71
CA GLY A 410 -19.66 -8.90 3.55
C GLY A 410 -18.64 -9.99 3.84
N ILE A 411 -17.99 -10.43 2.76
CA ILE A 411 -16.92 -11.43 2.78
C ILE A 411 -15.99 -11.18 1.60
N GLU A 412 -14.69 -11.36 1.82
CA GLU A 412 -13.74 -11.61 0.74
C GLU A 412 -13.73 -13.11 0.42
N MET A 413 -14.50 -13.46 -0.62
CA MET A 413 -14.71 -14.81 -1.10
C MET A 413 -13.51 -15.30 -1.91
N ASP A 414 -12.83 -16.32 -1.40
CA ASP A 414 -11.78 -17.02 -2.13
C ASP A 414 -12.36 -17.70 -3.39
N ILE A 415 -11.72 -17.42 -4.52
CA ILE A 415 -11.90 -18.14 -5.77
C ILE A 415 -10.88 -19.27 -5.79
N LEU A 416 -11.31 -20.52 -5.66
CA LEU A 416 -10.43 -21.67 -5.46
C LEU A 416 -9.62 -22.04 -6.72
N PRO A 417 -8.52 -22.81 -6.60
CA PRO A 417 -7.67 -23.17 -7.74
C PRO A 417 -8.37 -23.94 -8.87
N ASP A 418 -9.52 -24.56 -8.60
CA ASP A 418 -10.37 -25.30 -9.55
C ASP A 418 -11.54 -24.47 -10.10
N ALA A 419 -11.57 -23.17 -9.76
CA ALA A 419 -12.59 -22.18 -10.13
C ALA A 419 -13.93 -22.26 -9.38
N THR A 420 -14.05 -23.09 -8.34
CA THR A 420 -15.23 -22.98 -7.43
C THR A 420 -15.05 -21.81 -6.45
N LEU A 421 -16.15 -21.30 -5.90
CA LEU A 421 -16.13 -20.35 -4.79
C LEU A 421 -16.12 -21.12 -3.45
N ASP A 422 -15.53 -20.52 -2.42
CA ASP A 422 -15.33 -21.18 -1.12
C ASP A 422 -16.62 -21.38 -0.30
N PHE A 423 -17.67 -20.58 -0.55
CA PHE A 423 -19.03 -20.84 -0.05
C PHE A 423 -20.02 -21.11 -1.21
N ASP A 424 -21.08 -21.83 -0.86
CA ASP A 424 -22.23 -22.09 -1.73
C ASP A 424 -23.21 -20.92 -1.75
N ASP A 425 -24.08 -20.92 -2.77
CA ASP A 425 -25.10 -19.89 -2.99
C ASP A 425 -26.01 -19.68 -1.78
N GLU A 426 -26.31 -20.73 -1.00
CA GLU A 426 -27.14 -20.62 0.20
C GLU A 426 -26.52 -19.68 1.24
N VAL A 427 -25.21 -19.78 1.48
CA VAL A 427 -24.50 -18.88 2.40
C VAL A 427 -24.32 -17.50 1.79
N LEU A 428 -23.99 -17.42 0.50
CA LEU A 428 -23.80 -16.14 -0.19
C LEU A 428 -25.09 -15.30 -0.28
N ALA A 429 -26.26 -15.95 -0.27
CA ALA A 429 -27.56 -15.28 -0.24
C ALA A 429 -27.84 -14.56 1.08
N GLU A 430 -27.19 -14.94 2.19
CA GLU A 430 -27.34 -14.31 3.50
C GLU A 430 -26.56 -12.99 3.62
N LEU A 431 -25.64 -12.71 2.69
CA LEU A 431 -24.74 -11.57 2.73
C LEU A 431 -25.27 -10.35 1.98
N ASP A 432 -24.92 -9.16 2.47
CA ASP A 432 -25.23 -7.91 1.81
C ASP A 432 -24.29 -7.71 0.61
N TYR A 433 -22.97 -7.92 0.81
CA TYR A 433 -21.92 -7.58 -0.15
C TYR A 433 -20.87 -8.70 -0.29
N VAL A 434 -20.58 -9.18 -1.50
CA VAL A 434 -19.59 -10.26 -1.71
C VAL A 434 -18.53 -9.76 -2.69
N ILE A 435 -17.27 -9.92 -2.33
CA ILE A 435 -16.14 -9.60 -3.20
C ILE A 435 -15.37 -10.88 -3.50
N GLY A 436 -14.98 -11.11 -4.75
CA GLY A 436 -14.24 -12.30 -5.17
C GLY A 436 -12.75 -12.02 -5.33
N ALA A 437 -11.89 -12.89 -4.80
CA ALA A 437 -10.44 -12.70 -4.85
C ALA A 437 -9.68 -14.02 -5.07
N ILE A 438 -8.51 -13.94 -5.70
CA ILE A 438 -7.57 -15.06 -5.83
C ILE A 438 -6.43 -14.87 -4.82
N HIS A 439 -6.25 -15.80 -3.88
CA HIS A 439 -5.18 -15.75 -2.87
C HIS A 439 -4.14 -16.87 -2.98
N SER A 440 -4.33 -17.80 -3.91
CA SER A 440 -3.47 -18.96 -4.06
C SER A 440 -3.25 -19.34 -5.52
N SER A 441 -2.22 -20.16 -5.75
CA SER A 441 -1.91 -20.73 -7.05
C SER A 441 -1.68 -19.69 -8.16
N PHE A 442 -0.97 -18.60 -7.82
CA PHE A 442 -0.71 -17.48 -8.74
C PHE A 442 0.09 -17.84 -10.00
N SER A 443 0.78 -18.99 -9.99
CA SER A 443 1.55 -19.49 -11.13
C SER A 443 0.74 -20.37 -12.08
N GLN A 444 -0.58 -20.39 -11.97
CA GLN A 444 -1.44 -21.10 -12.94
C GLN A 444 -1.42 -20.39 -14.29
N GLU A 445 -1.60 -21.16 -15.36
CA GLU A 445 -1.70 -20.65 -16.73
C GLU A 445 -2.89 -19.70 -16.88
N ARG A 446 -2.76 -18.71 -17.79
CA ARG A 446 -3.77 -17.68 -18.07
C ARG A 446 -5.19 -18.22 -18.19
N GLU A 447 -5.38 -19.31 -18.94
CA GLU A 447 -6.70 -19.91 -19.16
C GLU A 447 -7.35 -20.36 -17.84
N THR A 448 -6.55 -20.89 -16.92
CA THR A 448 -7.05 -21.34 -15.60
C THR A 448 -7.38 -20.15 -14.70
N ILE A 449 -6.54 -19.11 -14.70
CA ILE A 449 -6.81 -17.85 -13.99
C ILE A 449 -8.10 -17.21 -14.52
N MET A 450 -8.27 -17.12 -15.84
CA MET A 450 -9.46 -16.54 -16.44
C MET A 450 -10.70 -17.39 -16.17
N LYS A 451 -10.59 -18.72 -16.09
CA LYS A 451 -11.70 -19.59 -15.67
C LYS A 451 -12.14 -19.28 -14.24
N ARG A 452 -11.19 -19.06 -13.32
CA ARG A 452 -11.44 -18.66 -11.93
C ARG A 452 -12.17 -17.32 -11.87
N LEU A 453 -11.63 -16.30 -12.53
CA LEU A 453 -12.23 -14.97 -12.57
C LEU A 453 -13.63 -14.98 -13.20
N ARG A 454 -13.81 -15.72 -14.31
CA ARG A 454 -15.12 -15.91 -14.96
C ARG A 454 -16.16 -16.50 -14.00
N ALA A 455 -15.80 -17.54 -13.25
CA ALA A 455 -16.71 -18.16 -12.31
C ALA A 455 -17.20 -17.19 -11.22
N ALA A 456 -16.33 -16.29 -10.76
CA ALA A 456 -16.70 -15.23 -9.83
C ALA A 456 -17.58 -14.15 -10.49
N LEU A 457 -17.22 -13.69 -11.69
CA LEU A 457 -17.96 -12.67 -12.44
C LEU A 457 -19.39 -13.14 -12.80
N GLU A 458 -19.56 -14.40 -13.15
CA GLU A 458 -20.86 -14.99 -13.52
C GLU A 458 -21.72 -15.36 -12.28
N ASN A 459 -21.16 -15.32 -11.07
CA ASN A 459 -21.93 -15.58 -9.85
C ASN A 459 -22.76 -14.35 -9.44
N LYS A 460 -24.08 -14.52 -9.36
CA LYS A 460 -25.03 -13.44 -9.07
C LYS A 460 -24.85 -12.74 -7.71
N HIS A 461 -24.16 -13.38 -6.76
CA HIS A 461 -23.90 -12.80 -5.43
C HIS A 461 -22.65 -11.93 -5.42
N VAL A 462 -21.67 -12.22 -6.28
CA VAL A 462 -20.41 -11.47 -6.37
C VAL A 462 -20.68 -10.08 -6.94
N THR A 463 -20.35 -9.05 -6.17
CA THR A 463 -20.55 -7.66 -6.56
C THR A 463 -19.29 -7.04 -7.17
N MET A 464 -18.12 -7.46 -6.69
CA MET A 464 -16.83 -6.88 -7.06
C MET A 464 -15.74 -7.95 -7.15
N ILE A 465 -14.76 -7.78 -8.03
CA ILE A 465 -13.50 -8.52 -8.00
C ILE A 465 -12.45 -7.65 -7.27
N ALA A 466 -11.92 -8.16 -6.17
CA ALA A 466 -10.89 -7.48 -5.37
C ALA A 466 -9.50 -7.70 -5.97
N HIS A 467 -8.64 -6.67 -5.89
CA HIS A 467 -7.25 -6.63 -6.40
C HIS A 467 -7.01 -7.59 -7.60
N PRO A 468 -7.62 -7.28 -8.78
CA PRO A 468 -7.90 -8.29 -9.81
C PRO A 468 -6.69 -8.90 -10.54
N THR A 469 -5.48 -8.37 -10.33
CA THR A 469 -4.24 -8.94 -10.89
C THR A 469 -3.39 -9.64 -9.83
N GLY A 470 -3.67 -9.41 -8.54
CA GLY A 470 -2.93 -9.95 -7.41
C GLY A 470 -1.47 -9.48 -7.35
N ARG A 471 -1.13 -8.38 -8.01
CA ARG A 471 0.23 -7.83 -8.03
C ARG A 471 0.66 -7.27 -6.67
N LEU A 472 1.96 -7.28 -6.41
CA LEU A 472 2.60 -6.55 -5.31
C LEU A 472 3.80 -5.77 -5.86
N LEU A 473 3.71 -4.44 -5.89
CA LEU A 473 4.69 -3.55 -6.50
C LEU A 473 6.10 -3.78 -5.92
N GLY A 474 7.04 -4.12 -6.81
CA GLY A 474 8.44 -4.39 -6.47
C GLY A 474 8.70 -5.71 -5.73
N ARG A 475 7.67 -6.56 -5.53
CA ARG A 475 7.83 -7.86 -4.85
C ARG A 475 7.35 -9.04 -5.68
N ARG A 476 6.17 -8.92 -6.30
CA ARG A 476 5.52 -10.01 -7.02
C ARG A 476 4.77 -9.43 -8.22
N GLU A 477 5.11 -9.90 -9.41
CA GLU A 477 4.26 -9.68 -10.59
C GLU A 477 2.86 -10.25 -10.37
N GLY A 478 1.86 -9.68 -11.03
CA GLY A 478 0.51 -10.22 -11.00
C GLY A 478 0.45 -11.65 -11.57
N TYR A 479 -0.60 -12.40 -11.24
CA TYR A 479 -0.89 -13.62 -11.97
C TYR A 479 -1.27 -13.30 -13.43
N ASP A 480 -1.17 -14.27 -14.33
CA ASP A 480 -1.33 -14.03 -15.78
C ASP A 480 -2.82 -13.83 -16.14
N VAL A 481 -3.29 -12.58 -16.04
CA VAL A 481 -4.67 -12.18 -16.36
C VAL A 481 -4.77 -11.67 -17.79
N ASP A 482 -5.79 -12.13 -18.51
CA ASP A 482 -6.26 -11.44 -19.71
C ASP A 482 -7.12 -10.24 -19.31
N THR A 483 -6.49 -9.05 -19.23
CA THR A 483 -7.15 -7.86 -18.69
C THR A 483 -8.26 -7.33 -19.59
N ASP A 484 -8.14 -7.52 -20.91
CA ASP A 484 -9.17 -7.07 -21.85
C ASP A 484 -10.43 -7.95 -21.69
N LEU A 485 -10.25 -9.28 -21.62
CA LEU A 485 -11.35 -10.20 -21.35
C LEU A 485 -11.94 -10.02 -19.94
N LEU A 486 -11.12 -9.73 -18.92
CA LEU A 486 -11.62 -9.42 -17.57
C LEU A 486 -12.56 -8.21 -17.59
N ILE A 487 -12.17 -7.12 -18.28
CA ILE A 487 -12.96 -5.90 -18.38
C ILE A 487 -14.25 -6.16 -19.19
N GLU A 488 -14.17 -6.93 -20.27
CA GLU A 488 -15.34 -7.34 -21.06
C GLU A 488 -16.36 -8.12 -20.20
N LEU A 489 -15.90 -9.13 -19.46
CA LEU A 489 -16.77 -9.92 -18.59
C LEU A 489 -17.34 -9.10 -17.43
N ALA A 490 -16.55 -8.21 -16.84
CA ALA A 490 -17.02 -7.30 -15.79
C ALA A 490 -18.14 -6.38 -16.32
N LYS A 491 -18.03 -5.91 -17.56
CA LYS A 491 -19.09 -5.14 -18.22
C LYS A 491 -20.35 -5.98 -18.43
N GLU A 492 -20.23 -7.18 -18.97
CA GLU A 492 -21.37 -8.06 -19.25
C GLU A 492 -22.16 -8.44 -17.99
N THR A 493 -21.46 -8.65 -16.89
CA THR A 493 -22.03 -9.08 -15.60
C THR A 493 -22.38 -7.91 -14.68
N ASN A 494 -22.07 -6.68 -15.11
CA ASN A 494 -22.08 -5.47 -14.30
C ASN A 494 -21.23 -5.58 -13.02
N THR A 495 -20.23 -6.47 -12.97
CA THR A 495 -19.36 -6.66 -11.79
C THR A 495 -18.38 -5.50 -11.68
N VAL A 496 -18.19 -5.01 -10.46
CA VAL A 496 -17.27 -3.90 -10.16
C VAL A 496 -15.83 -4.42 -10.16
N LEU A 497 -14.89 -3.61 -10.64
CA LEU A 497 -13.46 -3.90 -10.48
C LEU A 497 -12.85 -2.99 -9.42
N GLU A 498 -12.09 -3.58 -8.50
CA GLU A 498 -11.44 -2.83 -7.43
C GLU A 498 -10.17 -2.08 -7.91
N LEU A 499 -10.02 -0.85 -7.42
CA LEU A 499 -8.75 -0.22 -7.14
C LEU A 499 -8.45 -0.41 -5.65
N ASN A 500 -7.53 -1.31 -5.35
CA ASN A 500 -7.01 -1.53 -4.02
C ASN A 500 -5.96 -0.45 -3.76
N ALA A 501 -6.31 0.47 -2.86
CA ALA A 501 -5.57 1.69 -2.56
C ALA A 501 -4.28 1.45 -1.77
N ASN A 502 -4.09 0.24 -1.22
CA ASN A 502 -2.86 -0.13 -0.53
C ASN A 502 -1.65 0.16 -1.45
N PRO A 503 -0.69 1.00 -1.01
CA PRO A 503 0.46 1.38 -1.84
C PRO A 503 1.32 0.21 -2.32
N ASN A 504 1.24 -0.95 -1.65
CA ASN A 504 1.93 -2.17 -2.09
C ASN A 504 1.25 -2.83 -3.28
N ARG A 505 -0.04 -2.55 -3.55
CA ARG A 505 -0.83 -3.15 -4.62
C ARG A 505 -1.14 -2.16 -5.75
N LEU A 506 -1.83 -1.08 -5.40
CA LEU A 506 -2.43 -0.11 -6.33
C LEU A 506 -3.20 -0.81 -7.47
N ASP A 507 -3.96 -1.85 -7.17
CA ASP A 507 -4.49 -2.79 -8.16
C ASP A 507 -6.01 -2.65 -8.28
N LEU A 508 -6.58 -2.17 -9.38
CA LEU A 508 -6.02 -2.02 -10.73
C LEU A 508 -5.08 -0.81 -10.97
N SER A 509 -4.11 -1.00 -11.87
CA SER A 509 -3.24 0.10 -12.32
C SER A 509 -4.03 1.25 -12.97
N ALA A 510 -3.49 2.47 -12.92
CA ALA A 510 -4.12 3.66 -13.52
C ALA A 510 -4.51 3.48 -15.01
N LYS A 511 -3.70 2.75 -15.78
CA LYS A 511 -4.01 2.43 -17.18
C LYS A 511 -5.26 1.53 -17.30
N LEU A 512 -5.30 0.46 -16.50
CA LEU A 512 -6.42 -0.48 -16.50
C LEU A 512 -7.70 0.16 -15.97
N LEU A 513 -7.60 1.06 -14.98
CA LEU A 513 -8.72 1.86 -14.51
C LEU A 513 -9.35 2.67 -15.63
N LYS A 514 -8.52 3.37 -16.42
CA LYS A 514 -9.02 4.12 -17.57
C LYS A 514 -9.73 3.21 -18.57
N GLN A 515 -9.13 2.07 -18.91
CA GLN A 515 -9.74 1.10 -19.83
C GLN A 515 -11.08 0.56 -19.32
N ALA A 516 -11.16 0.26 -18.01
CA ALA A 516 -12.40 -0.21 -17.39
C ALA A 516 -13.51 0.85 -17.46
N GLN A 517 -13.20 2.10 -17.11
CA GLN A 517 -14.17 3.20 -17.21
C GLN A 517 -14.61 3.45 -18.66
N ASP A 518 -13.68 3.48 -19.61
CA ASP A 518 -13.98 3.72 -21.03
C ASP A 518 -14.87 2.59 -21.61
N ALA A 519 -14.76 1.36 -21.06
CA ALA A 519 -15.65 0.24 -21.39
C ALA A 519 -17.02 0.33 -20.71
N GLY A 520 -17.19 1.18 -19.70
CA GLY A 520 -18.42 1.36 -18.91
C GLY A 520 -18.45 0.56 -17.60
N VAL A 521 -17.33 -0.04 -17.19
CA VAL A 521 -17.22 -0.81 -15.95
C VAL A 521 -17.08 0.12 -14.75
N LYS A 522 -17.88 -0.16 -13.71
CA LYS A 522 -17.81 0.57 -12.43
C LYS A 522 -16.58 0.15 -11.64
N VAL A 523 -16.03 1.11 -10.90
CA VAL A 523 -14.84 0.93 -10.07
C VAL A 523 -15.21 1.16 -8.60
N ALA A 524 -14.55 0.44 -7.70
CA ALA A 524 -14.50 0.78 -6.29
C ALA A 524 -13.07 1.14 -5.89
N ILE A 525 -12.87 2.13 -5.03
CA ILE A 525 -11.58 2.44 -4.43
C ILE A 525 -11.66 2.02 -2.98
N ASN A 526 -10.88 1.02 -2.58
CA ASN A 526 -10.94 0.48 -1.21
C ASN A 526 -9.54 0.29 -0.65
N THR A 527 -9.40 0.39 0.67
CA THR A 527 -8.07 0.35 1.31
C THR A 527 -7.56 -1.06 1.58
N ASP A 528 -8.44 -2.06 1.63
CA ASP A 528 -8.07 -3.41 2.09
C ASP A 528 -7.43 -3.32 3.48
N ALA A 529 -8.03 -2.48 4.34
CA ALA A 529 -7.46 -2.10 5.61
C ALA A 529 -7.49 -3.27 6.60
N HIS A 530 -6.29 -3.64 7.08
CA HIS A 530 -6.11 -4.57 8.20
C HIS A 530 -5.74 -3.82 9.49
N THR A 531 -5.38 -2.54 9.39
CA THR A 531 -5.12 -1.65 10.52
C THR A 531 -5.79 -0.29 10.30
N LEU A 532 -5.95 0.50 11.36
CA LEU A 532 -6.60 1.82 11.26
C LEU A 532 -5.81 2.82 10.40
N GLU A 533 -4.49 2.67 10.36
CA GLU A 533 -3.58 3.51 9.57
C GLU A 533 -3.80 3.26 8.07
N MET A 534 -4.07 2.02 7.66
CA MET A 534 -4.33 1.67 6.25
C MET A 534 -5.59 2.36 5.70
N LEU A 535 -6.52 2.80 6.55
CA LEU A 535 -7.67 3.60 6.09
C LEU A 535 -7.24 4.94 5.47
N GLU A 536 -6.01 5.42 5.74
CA GLU A 536 -5.45 6.62 5.11
C GLU A 536 -5.00 6.36 3.66
N ASP A 537 -4.81 5.09 3.27
CA ASP A 537 -4.41 4.71 1.90
C ASP A 537 -5.44 5.17 0.85
N MET A 538 -6.69 5.43 1.25
CA MET A 538 -7.74 5.97 0.38
C MET A 538 -7.29 7.25 -0.35
N GLU A 539 -6.50 8.12 0.29
CA GLU A 539 -5.97 9.32 -0.37
C GLU A 539 -5.07 8.95 -1.57
N THR A 540 -4.20 7.95 -1.39
CA THR A 540 -3.35 7.42 -2.46
C THR A 540 -4.21 6.76 -3.54
N GLY A 541 -5.21 5.97 -3.16
CA GLY A 541 -6.16 5.34 -4.09
C GLY A 541 -6.88 6.36 -4.97
N VAL A 542 -7.41 7.44 -4.39
CA VAL A 542 -8.06 8.51 -5.14
C VAL A 542 -7.08 9.20 -6.09
N ALA A 543 -5.84 9.42 -5.67
CA ALA A 543 -4.83 10.02 -6.52
C ALA A 543 -4.47 9.11 -7.72
N VAL A 544 -4.39 7.79 -7.52
CA VAL A 544 -4.24 6.79 -8.59
C VAL A 544 -5.47 6.75 -9.50
N ALA A 545 -6.67 6.87 -8.95
CA ALA A 545 -7.90 6.96 -9.74
C ALA A 545 -7.90 8.23 -10.62
N ARG A 546 -7.48 9.39 -10.09
CA ARG A 546 -7.27 10.60 -10.89
C ARG A 546 -6.23 10.38 -11.99
N LYS A 547 -5.13 9.70 -11.69
CA LYS A 547 -4.13 9.31 -12.71
C LYS A 547 -4.75 8.48 -13.84
N GLY A 548 -5.69 7.61 -13.50
CA GLY A 548 -6.49 6.82 -14.44
C GLY A 548 -7.66 7.56 -15.08
N TRP A 549 -7.73 8.89 -14.94
CA TRP A 549 -8.81 9.73 -15.48
C TRP A 549 -10.21 9.32 -14.99
N ILE A 550 -10.29 8.75 -13.79
CA ILE A 550 -11.54 8.27 -13.24
C ILE A 550 -12.41 9.44 -12.80
N GLN A 551 -13.65 9.45 -13.29
CA GLN A 551 -14.67 10.43 -12.93
C GLN A 551 -15.45 9.95 -11.72
N LYS A 552 -15.90 10.91 -10.91
CA LYS A 552 -16.71 10.68 -9.71
C LYS A 552 -17.84 9.66 -9.93
N ASP A 553 -18.67 9.87 -10.95
CA ASP A 553 -19.87 9.05 -11.21
C ASP A 553 -19.58 7.57 -11.56
N ASN A 554 -18.32 7.25 -11.90
CA ASN A 554 -17.90 5.87 -12.16
C ASN A 554 -17.53 5.09 -10.89
N VAL A 555 -17.29 5.79 -9.78
CA VAL A 555 -16.81 5.20 -8.53
C VAL A 555 -17.94 5.00 -7.55
N ILE A 556 -18.20 3.74 -7.17
CA ILE A 556 -19.34 3.39 -6.32
C ILE A 556 -19.21 3.94 -4.89
N ASN A 557 -17.97 4.15 -4.42
CA ASN A 557 -17.69 4.75 -3.12
C ASN A 557 -18.18 6.21 -3.01
N THR A 558 -18.56 6.86 -4.12
CA THR A 558 -19.03 8.25 -4.13
C THR A 558 -20.56 8.38 -4.08
N TRP A 559 -21.27 7.26 -4.16
CA TRP A 559 -22.72 7.25 -4.24
C TRP A 559 -23.35 7.42 -2.87
N ASP A 560 -24.60 7.89 -2.85
CA ASP A 560 -25.43 7.74 -1.66
C ASP A 560 -25.74 6.26 -1.39
N ILE A 561 -26.17 5.99 -0.15
CA ILE A 561 -26.38 4.61 0.30
C ILE A 561 -27.51 3.90 -0.44
N GLU A 562 -28.57 4.62 -0.85
CA GLU A 562 -29.70 4.03 -1.57
C GLU A 562 -29.25 3.51 -2.94
N ARG A 563 -28.55 4.36 -3.71
CA ARG A 563 -27.99 3.99 -5.02
C ARG A 563 -26.98 2.85 -4.90
N LEU A 564 -26.15 2.84 -3.85
CA LEU A 564 -25.20 1.75 -3.62
C LEU A 564 -25.94 0.42 -3.37
N LEU A 565 -26.91 0.40 -2.46
CA LEU A 565 -27.67 -0.80 -2.12
C LEU A 565 -28.47 -1.33 -3.31
N ASP A 566 -29.07 -0.45 -4.11
CA ASP A 566 -29.78 -0.84 -5.34
C ASP A 566 -28.82 -1.49 -6.34
N TYR A 567 -27.63 -0.92 -6.51
CA TYR A 567 -26.62 -1.49 -7.40
C TYR A 567 -26.12 -2.85 -6.90
N ILE A 568 -25.87 -3.02 -5.60
CA ILE A 568 -25.46 -4.31 -5.01
C ILE A 568 -26.51 -5.39 -5.28
N LYS A 569 -27.81 -5.03 -5.25
CA LYS A 569 -28.93 -5.97 -5.47
C LYS A 569 -29.29 -6.21 -6.94
N ARG A 570 -28.65 -5.54 -7.90
CA ARG A 570 -29.01 -5.57 -9.34
C ARG A 570 -29.10 -6.97 -9.96
N ASN A 571 -28.35 -7.94 -9.43
CA ASN A 571 -28.25 -9.31 -9.93
C ASN A 571 -28.95 -10.34 -9.01
N LYS A 572 -29.54 -9.91 -7.88
CA LYS A 572 -30.12 -10.79 -6.85
C LYS A 572 -31.57 -11.15 -7.12
#